data_AF-A0AA42C1L2-F1
#
_entry.id   AF-A0AA42C1L2-F1
#
_cell.length_a   1.000
_cell.length_b   1.000
_cell.length_c   1.000
_cell.angle_alpha   90.00
_cell.angle_beta   90.00
_cell.angle_gamma   90.00
#
_symmetry.space_group_name_H-M   'P 1'
#
loop_
_entity.id
_entity.type
_entity.pdbx_description
1 polymer ?
#
loop_
_entity_poly.entity_id
_entity_poly.type
_entity_poly.pdbx_seq_one_letter_code
_entity_poly.pdbx_strand_id
1 'polypeptide(L)'
;MASRASVFPSDRKAARQYFNETFQEFFRAYPRHIDQTQAYNVFLDLMQEGVDPQMLIERAQSYARNVDPKDMRWVPSPKNWLAGRRWEDVDLFTDQFMSVREFFEDAYTRADAAAVCGRYGFVYTPRPTPDGADPAVWREDQRRIWIGQIANHILNGHPLPDD
;
A
#
# COMPACT_ATOMS: atom_id res chain seq x y z
N MET A 1 -1.39 29.22 2.25
CA MET A 1 -2.48 28.41 2.84
C MET A 1 -3.32 27.87 1.70
N ALA A 2 -3.07 26.64 1.27
CA ALA A 2 -3.85 26.03 0.19
C ALA A 2 -5.15 25.48 0.78
N SER A 3 -6.26 26.15 0.51
CA SER A 3 -7.61 25.62 0.73
C SER A 3 -7.76 24.36 -0.11
N ARG A 4 -7.85 23.20 0.55
CA ARG A 4 -8.29 21.96 -0.07
C ARG A 4 -9.78 22.14 -0.37
N ALA A 5 -10.10 22.50 -1.62
CA ALA A 5 -11.47 22.60 -2.07
C ALA A 5 -12.21 21.31 -1.68
N SER A 6 -13.44 21.44 -1.16
CA SER A 6 -14.26 20.31 -0.79
C SER A 6 -14.35 19.33 -1.97
N VAL A 7 -13.76 18.15 -1.82
CA VAL A 7 -13.72 17.08 -2.84
C VAL A 7 -15.12 16.45 -3.02
N PHE A 8 -16.10 16.89 -2.23
CA PHE A 8 -17.44 16.34 -2.23
C PHE A 8 -18.32 16.99 -3.31
N PRO A 9 -18.95 16.19 -4.19
CA PRO A 9 -19.88 16.70 -5.19
C PRO A 9 -21.06 17.45 -4.54
N SER A 10 -21.35 18.67 -5.02
CA SER A 10 -22.47 19.48 -4.52
C SER A 10 -23.86 18.93 -4.88
N ASP A 11 -23.94 18.06 -5.89
CA ASP A 11 -25.18 17.40 -6.33
C ASP A 11 -25.37 16.05 -5.60
N ARG A 12 -26.52 15.85 -4.96
CA ARG A 12 -26.89 14.61 -4.26
C ARG A 12 -26.79 13.36 -5.14
N LYS A 13 -27.11 13.45 -6.43
CA LYS A 13 -27.00 12.32 -7.37
C LYS A 13 -25.53 11.99 -7.65
N ALA A 14 -24.71 13.01 -7.90
CA ALA A 14 -23.28 12.86 -8.15
C ALA A 14 -22.54 12.33 -6.90
N ALA A 15 -22.89 12.81 -5.71
CA ALA A 15 -22.33 12.32 -4.44
C ALA A 15 -22.64 10.84 -4.21
N ARG A 16 -23.88 10.42 -4.48
CA ARG A 16 -24.30 9.02 -4.33
C ARG A 16 -23.59 8.11 -5.32
N GLN A 17 -23.39 8.58 -6.56
CA GLN A 17 -22.62 7.86 -7.56
C GLN A 17 -21.14 7.75 -7.16
N TYR A 18 -20.52 8.86 -6.74
CA TYR A 18 -19.14 8.89 -6.26
C TYR A 18 -18.91 7.91 -5.10
N PHE A 19 -19.76 7.93 -4.07
CA PHE A 19 -19.61 7.01 -2.94
C PHE A 19 -19.82 5.55 -3.33
N ASN A 20 -20.70 5.28 -4.29
CA ASN A 20 -20.85 3.92 -4.81
C ASN A 20 -19.59 3.46 -5.55
N GLU A 21 -19.06 4.28 -6.47
CA GLU A 21 -17.83 3.98 -7.21
C GLU A 21 -16.65 3.76 -6.27
N THR A 22 -16.47 4.66 -5.30
CA THR A 22 -15.38 4.60 -4.34
C THR A 22 -15.51 3.40 -3.38
N PHE A 23 -16.74 3.05 -2.98
CA PHE A 23 -16.96 1.83 -2.21
C PHE A 23 -16.64 0.57 -3.03
N GLN A 24 -16.95 0.54 -4.33
CA GLN A 24 -16.59 -0.61 -5.17
C GLN A 24 -15.06 -0.75 -5.28
N GLU A 25 -14.33 0.35 -5.35
CA GLU A 25 -12.86 0.34 -5.30
C GLU A 25 -12.34 -0.20 -3.97
N PHE A 26 -12.88 0.30 -2.85
CA PHE A 26 -12.56 -0.22 -1.51
C PHE A 26 -12.85 -1.73 -1.41
N PHE A 27 -14.03 -2.15 -1.87
CA PHE A 27 -14.47 -3.53 -1.73
C PHE A 27 -13.60 -4.48 -2.55
N ARG A 28 -13.20 -4.09 -3.78
CA ARG A 28 -12.25 -4.85 -4.61
C ARG A 28 -10.85 -4.89 -4.03
N ALA A 29 -10.43 -3.83 -3.33
CA ALA A 29 -9.14 -3.78 -2.67
C ALA A 29 -9.06 -4.64 -1.42
N TYR A 30 -10.20 -4.89 -0.75
CA TYR A 30 -10.24 -5.62 0.49
C TYR A 30 -10.04 -7.14 0.26
N PRO A 31 -9.26 -7.86 1.10
CA PRO A 31 -8.93 -9.26 0.83
C PRO A 31 -10.13 -10.22 0.91
N ARG A 32 -11.20 -9.83 1.63
CA ARG A 32 -12.37 -10.68 1.89
C ARG A 32 -13.67 -10.02 1.43
N HIS A 33 -14.35 -10.65 0.48
CA HIS A 33 -15.55 -10.09 -0.17
C HIS A 33 -16.85 -10.63 0.42
N ILE A 34 -17.15 -10.31 1.69
CA ILE A 34 -18.40 -10.72 2.38
C ILE A 34 -19.14 -9.51 2.96
N ASP A 35 -20.40 -9.68 3.33
CA ASP A 35 -21.25 -8.66 3.97
C ASP A 35 -21.33 -7.33 3.19
N GLN A 36 -21.28 -7.37 1.85
CA GLN A 36 -21.15 -6.18 0.99
C GLN A 36 -22.17 -5.08 1.32
N THR A 37 -23.45 -5.41 1.47
CA THR A 37 -24.50 -4.45 1.81
C THR A 37 -24.28 -3.79 3.18
N GLN A 38 -23.88 -4.57 4.18
CA GLN A 38 -23.63 -4.03 5.52
C GLN A 38 -22.34 -3.19 5.54
N ALA A 39 -21.31 -3.62 4.82
CA ALA A 39 -20.07 -2.87 4.66
C ALA A 39 -20.32 -1.53 3.94
N TYR A 40 -21.19 -1.50 2.93
CA TYR A 40 -21.55 -0.26 2.24
C TYR A 40 -22.24 0.74 3.15
N ASN A 41 -23.17 0.28 4.00
CA ASN A 41 -23.86 1.16 4.95
C ASN A 41 -22.85 1.80 5.92
N VAL A 42 -21.95 1.00 6.51
CA VAL A 42 -20.90 1.52 7.39
C VAL A 42 -19.97 2.48 6.65
N PHE A 43 -19.61 2.18 5.40
CA PHE A 43 -18.81 3.07 4.57
C PHE A 43 -19.48 4.43 4.37
N LEU A 44 -20.79 4.46 4.09
CA LEU A 44 -21.55 5.70 3.96
C LEU A 44 -21.60 6.50 5.27
N ASP A 45 -21.74 5.83 6.41
CA ASP A 45 -21.72 6.48 7.72
C ASP A 45 -20.36 7.18 7.95
N LEU A 46 -19.26 6.52 7.61
CA LEU A 46 -17.90 7.11 7.70
C LEU A 46 -17.71 8.32 6.76
N MET A 47 -18.35 8.32 5.59
CA MET A 47 -18.34 9.49 4.70
C MET A 47 -19.07 10.68 5.31
N GLN A 48 -20.15 10.42 6.06
CA GLN A 48 -20.87 11.47 6.80
C GLN A 48 -20.05 12.00 7.97
N GLU A 49 -19.22 11.16 8.60
CA GLU A 49 -18.24 11.55 9.61
C GLU A 49 -17.04 12.34 9.05
N GLY A 50 -16.89 12.41 7.72
CA GLY A 50 -15.80 13.13 7.06
C GLY A 50 -14.51 12.31 6.89
N VAL A 51 -14.59 10.98 7.00
CA VAL A 51 -13.45 10.10 6.67
C VAL A 51 -13.16 10.18 5.16
N ASP A 52 -11.89 10.30 4.80
CA ASP A 52 -11.45 10.31 3.40
C ASP A 52 -11.57 8.89 2.81
N PRO A 53 -12.39 8.67 1.77
CA PRO A 53 -12.55 7.35 1.20
C PRO A 53 -11.30 6.86 0.45
N GLN A 54 -10.47 7.76 -0.08
CA GLN A 54 -9.22 7.35 -0.75
C GLN A 54 -8.23 6.77 0.27
N MET A 55 -8.14 7.38 1.46
CA MET A 55 -7.38 6.83 2.58
C MET A 55 -7.87 5.42 2.95
N LEU A 56 -9.19 5.18 2.99
CA LEU A 56 -9.73 3.83 3.29
C LEU A 56 -9.32 2.80 2.22
N ILE A 57 -9.33 3.19 0.94
CA ILE A 57 -8.88 2.33 -0.17
C ILE A 57 -7.40 1.98 -0.01
N GLU A 58 -6.54 2.98 0.20
CA GLU A 58 -5.09 2.78 0.37
C GLU A 58 -4.80 1.84 1.56
N ARG A 59 -5.51 2.02 2.68
CA ARG A 59 -5.38 1.19 3.87
C ARG A 59 -5.91 -0.23 3.64
N ALA A 60 -6.99 -0.39 2.87
CA ALA A 60 -7.50 -1.71 2.48
C ALA A 60 -6.52 -2.45 1.56
N GLN A 61 -5.94 -1.78 0.56
CA GLN A 61 -4.92 -2.35 -0.33
C GLN A 61 -3.67 -2.76 0.44
N SER A 62 -3.22 -1.91 1.37
CA SER A 62 -2.13 -2.22 2.28
C SER A 62 -2.44 -3.45 3.12
N TYR A 63 -3.64 -3.51 3.72
CA TYR A 63 -4.09 -4.66 4.49
C TYR A 63 -4.13 -5.94 3.66
N ALA A 64 -4.67 -5.89 2.43
CA ALA A 64 -4.75 -7.03 1.53
C ALA A 64 -3.39 -7.62 1.17
N ARG A 65 -2.38 -6.76 0.98
CA ARG A 65 -0.99 -7.20 0.73
C ARG A 65 -0.39 -7.99 1.90
N ASN A 66 -0.89 -7.78 3.11
CA ASN A 66 -0.40 -8.43 4.32
C ASN A 66 -1.22 -9.67 4.74
N VAL A 67 -2.30 -9.97 4.03
CA VAL A 67 -3.14 -11.14 4.29
C VAL A 67 -2.66 -12.33 3.46
N ASP A 68 -2.44 -13.47 4.10
CA ASP A 68 -2.20 -14.73 3.37
C ASP A 68 -3.50 -15.16 2.65
N PRO A 69 -3.53 -15.21 1.31
CA PRO A 69 -4.72 -15.62 0.58
C PRO A 69 -5.13 -17.06 0.86
N LYS A 70 -4.26 -17.89 1.44
CA LYS A 70 -4.54 -19.30 1.80
C LYS A 70 -5.13 -19.47 3.21
N ASP A 71 -5.02 -18.47 4.09
CA ASP A 71 -5.59 -18.51 5.45
C ASP A 71 -6.30 -17.20 5.83
N MET A 72 -7.58 -17.11 5.47
CA MET A 72 -8.41 -15.93 5.73
C MET A 72 -9.26 -16.04 7.02
N ARG A 73 -9.02 -17.04 7.88
CA ARG A 73 -9.89 -17.31 9.04
C ARG A 73 -9.92 -16.16 10.06
N TRP A 74 -8.81 -15.45 10.18
CA TRP A 74 -8.63 -14.32 11.10
C TRP A 74 -8.81 -12.96 10.44
N VAL A 75 -9.11 -12.94 9.14
CA VAL A 75 -9.36 -11.71 8.39
C VAL A 75 -10.79 -11.26 8.71
N PRO A 76 -10.96 -10.07 9.33
CA PRO A 76 -12.28 -9.55 9.64
C PRO A 76 -13.09 -9.34 8.36
N SER A 77 -14.43 -9.34 8.47
CA SER A 77 -15.26 -8.89 7.35
C SER A 77 -14.98 -7.40 7.09
N PRO A 78 -15.15 -6.91 5.84
CA PRO A 78 -14.98 -5.49 5.53
C PRO A 78 -15.89 -4.62 6.40
N LYS A 79 -17.11 -5.09 6.72
CA LYS A 79 -18.00 -4.45 7.69
C LYS A 79 -17.32 -4.31 9.07
N ASN A 80 -16.80 -5.39 9.65
CA ASN A 80 -16.21 -5.35 10.99
C ASN A 80 -14.91 -4.55 11.02
N TRP A 81 -14.16 -4.56 9.91
CA TRP A 81 -12.96 -3.74 9.75
C TRP A 81 -13.30 -2.26 9.71
N LEU A 82 -14.34 -1.87 8.96
CA LEU A 82 -14.82 -0.50 8.89
C LEU A 82 -15.43 -0.04 10.22
N ALA A 83 -16.34 -0.84 10.79
CA ALA A 83 -17.04 -0.48 12.03
C ALA A 83 -16.08 -0.37 13.23
N GLY A 84 -15.01 -1.18 13.23
CA GLY A 84 -13.98 -1.15 14.26
C GLY A 84 -12.90 -0.09 14.05
N ARG A 85 -13.01 0.76 13.03
CA ARG A 85 -11.97 1.75 12.65
C ARG A 85 -10.56 1.17 12.51
N ARG A 86 -10.47 -0.09 12.05
CA ARG A 86 -9.21 -0.87 12.05
C ARG A 86 -8.15 -0.36 11.08
N TRP A 87 -8.47 0.63 10.25
CA TRP A 87 -7.47 1.37 9.47
C TRP A 87 -6.60 2.29 10.35
N GLU A 88 -7.02 2.59 11.58
CA GLU A 88 -6.31 3.40 12.56
C GLU A 88 -5.39 2.55 13.47
N ASP A 89 -5.62 1.23 13.54
CA ASP A 89 -4.85 0.32 14.39
C ASP A 89 -3.41 0.19 13.88
N VAL A 90 -2.46 0.84 14.56
CA VAL A 90 -1.03 0.74 14.23
C VAL A 90 -0.54 -0.71 14.31
N ASP A 91 -0.99 -1.46 15.33
CA ASP A 91 -0.56 -2.82 15.63
C ASP A 91 -1.03 -3.88 14.62
N LEU A 92 -2.14 -3.66 13.90
CA LEU A 92 -2.55 -4.55 12.81
C LEU A 92 -1.59 -4.50 11.61
N PHE A 93 -0.69 -3.51 11.59
CA PHE A 93 0.31 -3.32 10.56
C PHE A 93 1.73 -3.52 11.12
N THR A 94 1.98 -3.32 12.41
CA THR A 94 3.33 -3.31 13.00
C THR A 94 4.14 -4.59 12.73
N ASP A 95 3.63 -5.79 13.00
CA ASP A 95 4.49 -7.00 12.95
C ASP A 95 5.00 -7.34 11.53
N GLN A 96 4.20 -7.12 10.49
CA GLN A 96 4.63 -7.45 9.13
C GLN A 96 5.31 -6.26 8.42
N PHE A 97 4.92 -5.01 8.70
CA PHE A 97 5.67 -3.85 8.21
C PHE A 97 7.05 -3.77 8.83
N MET A 98 7.20 -4.11 10.11
CA MET A 98 8.50 -4.21 10.76
C MET A 98 9.36 -5.31 10.11
N SER A 99 8.80 -6.49 9.81
CA SER A 99 9.58 -7.55 9.15
C SER A 99 9.90 -7.27 7.66
N VAL A 100 9.03 -6.57 6.93
CA VAL A 100 9.33 -6.10 5.57
C VAL A 100 10.38 -4.99 5.60
N ARG A 101 10.26 -4.05 6.53
CA ARG A 101 11.24 -2.99 6.73
C ARG A 101 12.60 -3.55 7.14
N GLU A 102 12.64 -4.47 8.11
CA GLU A 102 13.85 -5.16 8.55
C GLU A 102 14.50 -5.92 7.40
N PHE A 103 13.70 -6.60 6.57
CA PHE A 103 14.21 -7.25 5.36
C PHE A 103 14.87 -6.24 4.41
N PHE A 104 14.22 -5.11 4.13
CA PHE A 104 14.79 -4.09 3.25
C PHE A 104 16.00 -3.40 3.88
N GLU A 105 16.05 -3.22 5.20
CA GLU A 105 17.21 -2.70 5.94
C GLU A 105 18.42 -3.65 5.85
N ASP A 106 18.22 -4.96 6.01
CA ASP A 106 19.29 -5.98 5.83
C ASP A 106 19.76 -6.05 4.38
N ALA A 107 18.81 -6.13 3.42
CA ALA A 107 19.12 -6.16 2.00
C ALA A 107 19.87 -4.90 1.55
N TYR A 108 19.46 -3.71 2.03
CA TYR A 108 20.14 -2.45 1.73
C TYR A 108 21.54 -2.40 2.33
N THR A 109 21.69 -2.78 3.60
CA THR A 109 23.00 -2.83 4.28
C THR A 109 23.99 -3.68 3.49
N ARG A 110 23.56 -4.86 3.04
CA ARG A 110 24.37 -5.81 2.28
C ARG A 110 24.45 -5.52 0.78
N ALA A 111 23.71 -4.54 0.27
CA ALA A 111 23.51 -4.31 -1.15
C ALA A 111 23.07 -5.59 -1.90
N ASP A 112 22.22 -6.41 -1.27
CA ASP A 112 21.78 -7.70 -1.78
C ASP A 112 20.53 -7.57 -2.66
N ALA A 113 20.75 -7.20 -3.92
CA ALA A 113 19.68 -7.12 -4.89
C ALA A 113 19.07 -8.50 -5.20
N ALA A 114 19.82 -9.59 -5.05
CA ALA A 114 19.35 -10.93 -5.36
C ALA A 114 18.27 -11.41 -4.37
N ALA A 115 18.43 -11.09 -3.09
CA ALA A 115 17.40 -11.34 -2.08
C ALA A 115 16.08 -10.63 -2.41
N VAL A 116 16.15 -9.37 -2.85
CA VAL A 116 14.96 -8.59 -3.26
C VAL A 116 14.34 -9.18 -4.54
N CYS A 117 15.16 -9.54 -5.53
CA CYS A 117 14.70 -10.21 -6.75
C CYS A 117 13.97 -11.52 -6.44
N GLY A 118 14.55 -12.37 -5.58
CA GLY A 118 13.97 -13.66 -5.22
C GLY A 118 12.67 -13.55 -4.43
N ARG A 119 12.56 -12.55 -3.54
CA ARG A 119 11.37 -12.36 -2.70
C ARG A 119 10.21 -11.70 -3.44
N TYR A 120 10.48 -10.71 -4.29
CA TYR A 120 9.46 -9.86 -4.91
C TYR A 120 9.35 -10.01 -6.43
N GLY A 121 10.23 -10.77 -7.08
CA GLY A 121 10.18 -11.03 -8.52
C GLY A 121 10.66 -9.88 -9.41
N PHE A 122 11.20 -8.80 -8.82
CA PHE A 122 11.84 -7.73 -9.60
C PHE A 122 13.15 -8.19 -10.22
N VAL A 123 13.58 -7.51 -11.29
CA VAL A 123 14.85 -7.76 -11.96
C VAL A 123 15.76 -6.55 -11.78
N TYR A 124 16.93 -6.77 -11.20
CA TYR A 124 17.97 -5.74 -11.11
C TYR A 124 18.81 -5.72 -12.40
N THR A 125 18.82 -4.58 -13.08
CA THR A 125 19.66 -4.32 -14.26
C THR A 125 20.83 -3.41 -13.85
N PRO A 126 22.09 -3.90 -13.88
CA PRO A 126 23.23 -3.08 -13.50
C PRO A 126 23.46 -1.97 -14.54
N ARG A 127 23.55 -0.72 -14.08
CA ARG A 127 23.91 0.42 -14.93
C ARG A 127 25.39 0.36 -15.30
N PRO A 128 25.78 0.81 -16.51
CA PRO A 128 27.18 0.88 -16.90
C PRO A 128 27.98 1.72 -15.90
N THR A 129 29.22 1.31 -15.66
CA THR A 129 30.13 2.04 -14.76
C THR A 129 30.64 3.30 -15.47
N PRO A 130 30.51 4.50 -14.88
CA PRO A 130 31.07 5.72 -15.44
C PRO A 130 32.59 5.66 -15.53
N ASP A 131 33.15 6.35 -16.52
CA ASP A 131 34.61 6.47 -16.65
C ASP A 131 35.22 7.12 -15.39
N GLY A 132 36.27 6.49 -14.86
CA GLY A 132 36.98 6.96 -13.67
C GLY A 132 36.33 6.59 -12.33
N ALA A 133 35.16 5.94 -12.32
CA ALA A 133 34.57 5.39 -11.10
C ALA A 133 35.18 4.04 -10.74
N ASP A 134 35.29 3.73 -9.44
CA ASP A 134 35.62 2.39 -8.98
C ASP A 134 34.44 1.44 -9.32
N PRO A 135 34.64 0.40 -10.16
CA PRO A 135 33.55 -0.46 -10.58
C PRO A 135 32.89 -1.23 -9.44
N ALA A 136 33.61 -1.56 -8.37
CA ALA A 136 33.06 -2.31 -7.25
C ALA A 136 32.15 -1.41 -6.41
N VAL A 137 32.64 -0.21 -6.05
CA VAL A 137 31.89 0.78 -5.28
C VAL A 137 30.66 1.24 -6.07
N TRP A 138 30.82 1.57 -7.35
CA TRP A 138 29.72 1.97 -8.21
C TRP A 138 28.61 0.92 -8.25
N ARG A 139 28.96 -0.36 -8.47
CA ARG A 139 27.97 -1.44 -8.53
C ARG A 139 27.26 -1.64 -7.18
N GLU A 140 27.96 -1.48 -6.06
CA GLU A 140 27.36 -1.56 -4.74
C GLU A 140 26.35 -0.43 -4.49
N ASP A 141 26.73 0.81 -4.82
CA ASP A 141 25.85 1.97 -4.68
C ASP A 141 24.62 1.86 -5.58
N GLN A 142 24.78 1.39 -6.82
CA GLN A 142 23.65 1.15 -7.71
C GLN A 142 22.69 0.09 -7.17
N ARG A 143 23.18 -0.98 -6.53
CA ARG A 143 22.31 -1.98 -5.87
C ARG A 143 21.55 -1.34 -4.71
N ARG A 144 22.20 -0.53 -3.88
CA ARG A 144 21.53 0.17 -2.76
C ARG A 144 20.46 1.13 -3.23
N ILE A 145 20.75 1.96 -4.24
CA ILE A 145 19.80 2.89 -4.84
C ILE A 145 18.57 2.13 -5.35
N TRP A 146 18.79 1.05 -6.09
CA TRP A 146 17.70 0.21 -6.62
C TRP A 146 16.88 -0.45 -5.50
N ILE A 147 17.52 -1.05 -4.49
CA ILE A 147 16.82 -1.64 -3.33
C ILE A 147 15.97 -0.57 -2.63
N GLY A 148 16.49 0.65 -2.45
CA GLY A 148 15.76 1.76 -1.84
C GLY A 148 14.53 2.19 -2.64
N GLN A 149 14.61 2.18 -3.97
CA GLN A 149 13.47 2.46 -4.85
C GLN A 149 12.38 1.39 -4.71
N ILE A 150 12.76 0.10 -4.72
CA ILE A 150 11.83 -1.01 -4.49
C ILE A 150 11.21 -0.92 -3.10
N ALA A 151 12.01 -0.64 -2.06
CA ALA A 151 11.53 -0.49 -0.71
C ALA A 151 10.49 0.64 -0.60
N ASN A 152 10.75 1.79 -1.22
CA ASN A 152 9.81 2.92 -1.24
C ASN A 152 8.52 2.58 -2.01
N HIS A 153 8.62 1.83 -3.09
CA HIS A 153 7.46 1.34 -3.83
C HIS A 153 6.61 0.39 -2.98
N ILE A 154 7.23 -0.60 -2.33
CA ILE A 154 6.54 -1.61 -1.55
C ILE A 154 5.97 -1.03 -0.25
N LEU A 155 6.75 -0.26 0.50
CA LEU A 155 6.36 0.28 1.79
C LEU A 155 5.44 1.50 1.67
N ASN A 156 5.71 2.40 0.72
CA ASN A 156 5.04 3.70 0.63
C ASN A 156 4.17 3.86 -0.63
N GLY A 157 4.09 2.85 -1.50
CA GLY A 157 3.24 2.89 -2.70
C GLY A 157 3.72 3.85 -3.79
N HIS A 158 4.95 4.36 -3.70
CA HIS A 158 5.51 5.24 -4.72
C HIS A 158 5.69 4.49 -6.06
N PRO A 159 5.42 5.12 -7.21
CA PRO A 159 5.70 4.49 -8.50
C PRO A 159 7.19 4.19 -8.64
N LEU A 160 7.52 3.09 -9.32
CA LEU A 160 8.90 2.82 -9.70
C LEU A 160 9.36 3.89 -10.71
N PRO A 161 10.59 4.38 -10.62
CA PRO A 161 11.12 5.28 -11.63
C PRO A 161 11.21 4.57 -12.98
N ASP A 162 10.92 5.29 -14.06
CA ASP A 162 11.20 4.82 -15.42
C ASP A 162 12.72 4.62 -15.58
N ASP A 163 13.12 3.48 -16.12
CA ASP A 163 14.52 3.02 -16.22
C ASP A 163 15.44 3.90 -17.11
#